data_AF-A0A955QU32-F1
#
_entry.id   AF-A0A955QU32-F1
#
_cell.length_a   1.000
_cell.length_b   1.000
_cell.length_c   1.000
_cell.angle_alpha   90.00
_cell.angle_beta   90.00
_cell.angle_gamma   90.00
#
_symmetry.space_group_name_H-M   'P 1'
#
loop_
_entity.id
_entity.type
_entity.pdbx_description
1 polymer ?
#
loop_
_entity_poly.entity_id
_entity_poly.type
_entity_poly.pdbx_seq_one_letter_code
_entity_poly.pdbx_strand_id
1 'polypeptide(L)'
;MRLPGRIIGLLKEYMHDLVEQARQEEAASQAFGYTSPPYDTDQAISDLLAILDDRIESEGVQVGLHVDFLHQMWTFCDQARMQVSETVWLEQHQAEEERSKAQTRKLTYRALIDYLEH
;
A
#
# COMPACT_ATOMS: atom_id res chain seq x y z
N MET A 1 -12.69 -14.51 -2.95
CA MET A 1 -12.59 -15.11 -1.60
C MET A 1 -12.46 -13.94 -0.65
N ARG A 2 -13.39 -13.73 0.28
CA ARG A 2 -13.40 -12.51 1.10
C ARG A 2 -12.44 -12.67 2.28
N LEU A 3 -11.52 -11.72 2.46
CA LEU A 3 -10.62 -11.73 3.61
C LEU A 3 -11.40 -11.51 4.91
N PRO A 4 -10.98 -12.11 6.04
CA PRO A 4 -11.61 -11.85 7.34
C PRO A 4 -11.47 -10.36 7.71
N GLY A 5 -12.51 -9.77 8.30
CA GLY A 5 -12.52 -8.34 8.66
C GLY A 5 -11.36 -7.92 9.57
N ARG A 6 -10.88 -8.83 10.45
CA ARG A 6 -9.68 -8.59 11.27
C ARG A 6 -8.42 -8.40 10.42
N ILE A 7 -8.26 -9.20 9.36
CA ILE A 7 -7.10 -9.11 8.47
C ILE A 7 -7.16 -7.83 7.64
N ILE A 8 -8.36 -7.46 7.17
CA ILE A 8 -8.57 -6.16 6.50
C ILE A 8 -8.22 -5.00 7.43
N GLY A 9 -8.62 -5.06 8.70
CA GLY A 9 -8.24 -4.05 9.70
C GLY A 9 -6.73 -3.92 9.86
N LEU A 10 -6.03 -5.05 9.98
CA LEU A 10 -4.57 -5.08 10.09
C LEU A 10 -3.88 -4.52 8.83
N LEU A 11 -4.37 -4.89 7.64
CA LEU A 11 -3.86 -4.34 6.38
C LEU A 11 -4.03 -2.82 6.32
N LYS A 12 -5.18 -2.29 6.74
CA LYS A 12 -5.44 -0.84 6.79
C LYS A 12 -4.46 -0.14 7.73
N GLU A 13 -4.14 -0.73 8.88
CA GLU A 13 -3.14 -0.19 9.81
C GLU A 13 -1.75 -0.16 9.17
N TYR A 14 -1.27 -1.27 8.60
CA TYR A 14 0.04 -1.32 7.95
C TYR A 14 0.14 -0.37 6.76
N MET A 15 -0.91 -0.30 5.94
CA MET A 15 -0.99 0.63 4.80
C MET A 15 -0.97 2.08 5.26
N HIS A 16 -1.69 2.41 6.34
CA HIS A 16 -1.68 3.74 6.92
C HIS A 16 -0.28 4.12 7.42
N ASP A 17 0.39 3.22 8.15
CA ASP A 17 1.76 3.46 8.64
C ASP A 17 2.74 3.70 7.49
N LEU A 18 2.63 2.94 6.39
CA LEU A 18 3.43 3.18 5.18
C LEU A 18 3.14 4.54 4.53
N VAL A 19 1.90 5.02 4.56
CA VAL A 19 1.55 6.36 4.03
C VAL A 19 2.17 7.45 4.92
N GLU A 20 2.06 7.31 6.24
CA GLU A 20 2.63 8.27 7.17
C GLU A 20 4.16 8.29 7.11
N GLN A 21 4.79 7.13 6.94
CA GLN A 21 6.24 7.05 6.70
C GLN A 21 6.62 7.81 5.41
N ALA A 22 5.90 7.60 4.31
CA ALA A 22 6.17 8.31 3.06
C ALA A 22 6.01 9.84 3.21
N ARG A 23 5.00 10.28 3.98
CA ARG A 23 4.79 11.70 4.28
C ARG A 23 5.95 12.31 5.06
N GLN A 24 6.49 11.58 6.04
CA GLN A 24 7.64 12.01 6.83
C GLN A 24 8.92 12.07 5.98
N GLU A 25 9.15 11.07 5.12
CA GLU A 25 10.28 11.04 4.17
C GLU A 25 10.24 12.21 3.19
N GLU A 26 9.05 12.55 2.67
CA GLU A 26 8.83 13.70 1.79
C GLU A 26 9.10 15.02 2.51
N ALA A 27 8.53 15.20 3.71
CA ALA A 27 8.74 16.40 4.51
C ALA A 27 10.22 16.61 4.84
N ALA A 28 10.94 15.53 5.18
CA ALA A 28 12.38 15.57 5.40
C ALA A 28 13.13 15.95 4.11
N SER A 29 12.81 15.31 2.98
CA SER A 29 13.46 15.60 1.68
C SER A 29 13.28 17.06 1.27
N GLN A 30 12.07 17.59 1.40
CA GLN A 30 11.75 19.00 1.13
C GLN A 30 12.50 19.95 2.05
N ALA A 31 12.60 19.63 3.35
CA ALA A 31 13.34 20.45 4.32
C ALA A 31 14.84 20.58 3.98
N PHE A 32 15.43 19.55 3.34
CA PHE A 32 16.80 19.57 2.84
C PHE A 32 16.94 20.06 1.38
N GLY A 33 15.83 20.44 0.72
CA GLY A 33 15.83 20.94 -0.66
C GLY A 33 16.00 19.85 -1.72
N TYR A 34 15.74 18.59 -1.39
CA TYR A 34 15.78 17.47 -2.33
C TYR A 34 14.43 17.26 -3.01
N THR A 35 14.48 16.83 -4.27
CA THR A 35 13.31 16.37 -5.00
C THR A 35 13.06 14.89 -4.71
N SER A 36 11.83 14.53 -4.36
CA SER A 36 11.45 13.14 -4.19
C SER A 36 11.57 12.36 -5.52
N PRO A 37 12.09 11.13 -5.51
CA PRO A 37 12.13 10.31 -6.70
C PRO A 37 10.71 10.00 -7.21
N PRO A 38 10.54 9.72 -8.51
CA PRO A 38 9.25 9.28 -9.05
C PRO A 38 8.82 7.98 -8.38
N TYR A 39 7.53 7.89 -8.08
CA TYR A 39 6.94 6.79 -7.35
C TYR A 39 5.61 6.40 -7.99
N ASP A 40 5.32 5.10 -8.05
CA ASP A 40 4.18 4.54 -8.78
C ASP A 40 3.43 3.47 -7.97
N THR A 41 2.36 2.96 -8.55
CA THR A 41 1.48 1.95 -7.96
C THR A 41 2.19 0.60 -7.76
N ASP A 42 3.06 0.19 -8.68
CA ASP A 42 3.79 -1.08 -8.55
C ASP A 42 4.77 -1.04 -7.38
N GLN A 43 5.44 0.10 -7.19
CA GLN A 43 6.31 0.33 -6.02
C GLN A 43 5.52 0.29 -4.71
N ALA A 44 4.32 0.89 -4.66
CA ALA A 44 3.44 0.81 -3.49
C ALA A 44 3.01 -0.63 -3.17
N ILE A 45 2.65 -1.42 -4.18
CA ILE A 45 2.32 -2.83 -4.01
C ILE A 45 3.53 -3.61 -3.50
N SER A 46 4.72 -3.36 -4.05
CA SER A 46 5.96 -3.99 -3.62
C SER A 46 6.29 -3.67 -2.14
N ASP A 47 6.14 -2.41 -1.73
CA ASP A 47 6.39 -1.98 -0.35
C ASP A 47 5.42 -2.64 0.64
N LEU A 48 4.15 -2.81 0.25
CA LEU A 48 3.17 -3.55 1.04
C LEU A 48 3.56 -5.01 1.21
N LEU A 49 3.99 -5.68 0.14
CA LEU A 49 4.38 -7.09 0.20
C LEU A 49 5.65 -7.26 1.05
N ALA A 50 6.60 -6.33 0.96
CA ALA A 50 7.81 -6.33 1.78
C ALA A 50 7.49 -6.19 3.26
N ILE A 51 6.65 -5.23 3.67
CA ILE A 51 6.28 -5.10 5.09
C ILE A 51 5.47 -6.31 5.58
N LEU A 52 4.65 -6.93 4.72
CA LEU A 52 3.91 -8.12 5.09
C LEU A 52 4.83 -9.32 5.34
N ASP A 53 5.87 -9.50 4.53
CA ASP A 53 6.89 -10.52 4.75
C ASP A 53 7.55 -10.34 6.12
N ASP A 54 8.06 -9.13 6.41
CA ASP A 54 8.66 -8.76 7.69
C ASP A 54 7.72 -9.00 8.89
N ARG A 55 6.44 -8.62 8.75
CA ARG A 55 5.42 -8.78 9.82
C ARG A 55 4.99 -10.23 10.01
N ILE A 56 4.95 -11.03 8.95
CA ILE A 56 4.67 -12.46 9.05
C ILE A 56 5.81 -13.16 9.80
N GLU A 57 7.06 -12.83 9.48
CA GLU A 57 8.23 -13.38 10.17
C GLU A 57 8.30 -12.97 11.65
N SER A 58 8.03 -11.70 11.95
CA SER A 58 8.17 -11.14 13.31
C SER A 58 6.96 -11.39 14.22
N GLU A 59 5.74 -11.27 13.69
CA GLU A 59 4.50 -11.19 14.48
C GLU A 59 3.42 -12.17 14.00
N GLY A 60 3.63 -12.89 12.89
CA GLY A 60 2.58 -13.62 12.17
C GLY A 60 1.74 -14.57 13.05
N VAL A 61 2.38 -15.32 13.95
CA VAL A 61 1.69 -16.21 14.90
C VAL A 61 0.79 -15.43 15.87
N GLN A 62 1.22 -14.24 16.32
CA GLN A 62 0.50 -13.41 17.29
C GLN A 62 -0.71 -12.71 16.66
N VAL A 63 -0.56 -12.22 15.43
CA VAL A 63 -1.61 -11.51 14.71
C VAL A 63 -2.51 -12.42 13.87
N GLY A 64 -2.15 -13.70 13.73
CA GLY A 64 -2.93 -14.70 12.99
C GLY A 64 -2.69 -14.69 11.48
N LEU A 65 -1.52 -14.21 11.04
CA LEU A 65 -1.08 -14.30 9.64
C LEU A 65 -0.31 -15.61 9.44
N HIS A 66 -0.88 -16.51 8.64
CA HIS A 66 -0.21 -17.75 8.25
C HIS A 66 0.88 -17.48 7.20
N VAL A 67 1.89 -18.34 7.10
CA VAL A 67 2.97 -18.19 6.11
C VAL A 67 2.44 -18.12 4.67
N ASP A 68 1.34 -18.83 4.37
CA ASP A 68 0.70 -18.81 3.05
C ASP A 68 -0.01 -17.48 2.73
N PHE A 69 -0.22 -16.63 3.74
CA PHE A 69 -0.91 -15.35 3.56
C PHE A 69 -0.15 -14.42 2.61
N LEU A 70 1.19 -14.42 2.67
CA LEU A 70 1.99 -13.62 1.74
C LEU A 70 1.75 -14.03 0.30
N HIS A 71 1.68 -15.33 0.03
CA HIS A 71 1.42 -15.86 -1.31
C HIS A 71 -0.01 -15.51 -1.79
N GLN A 72 -0.99 -15.54 -0.89
CA GLN A 72 -2.35 -15.09 -1.19
C GLN A 72 -2.38 -13.60 -1.53
N MET A 73 -1.71 -12.76 -0.73
CA MET A 73 -1.62 -11.32 -0.98
C MET A 73 -0.89 -11.00 -2.28
N TRP A 74 0.19 -11.71 -2.59
CA TRP A 74 0.86 -11.60 -3.89
C TRP A 74 -0.10 -11.88 -5.04
N THR A 75 -0.89 -12.96 -4.94
CA THR A 75 -1.88 -13.33 -5.96
C THR A 75 -2.98 -12.28 -6.10
N PHE A 76 -3.50 -11.76 -4.99
CA PHE A 76 -4.52 -10.71 -5.03
C PHE A 76 -3.99 -9.42 -5.64
N CYS A 77 -2.80 -8.99 -5.23
CA CYS A 77 -2.16 -7.80 -5.78
C CYS A 77 -1.91 -7.94 -7.28
N ASP A 78 -1.46 -9.11 -7.74
CA ASP A 78 -1.22 -9.34 -9.16
C ASP A 78 -2.52 -9.29 -9.99
N GLN A 79 -3.61 -9.87 -9.48
CA GLN A 79 -4.94 -9.81 -10.10
C GLN A 79 -5.52 -8.40 -10.10
N ALA A 80 -5.34 -7.65 -9.00
CA ALA A 80 -5.86 -6.30 -8.83
C ALA A 80 -5.05 -5.25 -9.60
N ARG A 81 -3.80 -5.56 -9.99
CA ARG A 81 -2.79 -4.59 -10.45
C ARG A 81 -3.32 -3.65 -11.53
N MET A 82 -3.95 -4.18 -12.57
CA MET A 82 -4.46 -3.36 -13.68
C MET A 82 -5.55 -2.39 -13.20
N GLN A 83 -6.54 -2.90 -12.47
CA GLN A 83 -7.66 -2.11 -11.96
C GLN A 83 -7.22 -1.04 -10.96
N VAL A 84 -6.31 -1.40 -10.05
CA VAL A 84 -5.76 -0.48 -9.05
C VAL A 84 -4.96 0.63 -9.74
N SER A 85 -4.06 0.29 -10.68
CA SER A 85 -3.28 1.28 -11.43
C SER A 85 -4.16 2.23 -12.24
N GLU A 86 -5.21 1.73 -12.91
CA GLU A 86 -6.16 2.57 -13.64
C GLU A 86 -6.91 3.54 -12.70
N THR A 87 -7.38 3.04 -11.55
CA THR A 87 -8.07 3.85 -10.54
C THR A 87 -7.15 4.94 -9.99
N VAL A 88 -5.93 4.60 -9.61
CA VAL A 88 -4.93 5.55 -9.11
C VAL A 88 -4.61 6.60 -10.16
N TRP A 89 -4.41 6.18 -11.41
CA TRP A 89 -4.15 7.10 -12.52
C TRP A 89 -5.30 8.10 -12.69
N LEU A 90 -6.56 7.64 -12.72
CA LEU A 90 -7.73 8.50 -12.84
C LEU A 90 -7.80 9.53 -11.70
N GLU A 91 -7.59 9.09 -10.45
CA GLU A 91 -7.67 9.99 -9.30
C GLU A 91 -6.54 11.00 -9.24
N GLN A 92 -5.32 10.60 -9.62
CA GLN A 92 -4.18 11.52 -9.72
C GLN A 92 -4.35 12.58 -10.82
N HIS A 93 -5.22 12.34 -11.81
CA HIS A 93 -5.52 13.31 -12.85
C HIS A 93 -6.76 14.17 -12.53
N GLN A 94 -7.56 13.78 -11.54
CA GLN A 94 -8.67 14.59 -11.03
C GLN A 94 -8.26 15.52 -9.88
N ALA A 95 -7.26 15.13 -9.09
CA ALA A 95 -6.76 15.97 -8.01
C ALA A 95 -5.86 17.09 -8.54
N GLU A 96 -6.07 18.32 -8.07
CA GLU A 96 -5.14 19.45 -8.27
C GLU A 96 -3.89 19.33 -7.36
N GLU A 97 -3.83 18.31 -6.50
CA GLU A 97 -2.70 18.07 -5.59
C GLU A 97 -1.45 17.59 -6.32
N GLU A 98 -0.30 18.00 -5.79
CA GLU A 98 1.01 17.62 -6.28
C GLU A 98 1.24 16.10 -6.14
N ARG A 99 1.73 15.46 -7.20
CA ARG A 99 1.96 14.01 -7.20
C ARG A 99 3.10 13.66 -6.25
N SER A 100 2.75 13.12 -5.09
CA SER A 100 3.69 12.66 -4.08
C SER A 100 3.66 11.13 -3.91
N LYS A 101 4.74 10.56 -3.38
CA LYS A 101 4.82 9.16 -2.95
C LYS A 101 3.75 8.85 -1.90
N ALA A 102 3.54 9.72 -0.91
CA ALA A 102 2.52 9.55 0.11
C ALA A 102 1.11 9.48 -0.51
N GLN A 103 0.80 10.39 -1.45
CA GLN A 103 -0.48 10.38 -2.14
C GLN A 103 -0.65 9.14 -3.01
N THR A 104 0.39 8.74 -3.74
CA THR A 104 0.38 7.54 -4.59
C THR A 104 0.16 6.27 -3.77
N ARG A 105 0.86 6.11 -2.63
CA ARG A 105 0.64 5.02 -1.68
C ARG A 105 -0.81 5.02 -1.18
N LYS A 106 -1.30 6.18 -0.72
CA LYS A 106 -2.65 6.32 -0.17
C LYS A 106 -3.73 5.90 -1.16
N LEU A 107 -3.65 6.39 -2.40
CA LEU A 107 -4.61 6.03 -3.46
C LEU A 107 -4.51 4.55 -3.82
N THR A 108 -3.29 4.03 -3.94
CA THR A 108 -3.05 2.61 -4.25
C THR A 108 -3.67 1.71 -3.19
N TYR A 109 -3.40 1.98 -1.92
CA TYR A 109 -3.89 1.17 -0.81
C TYR A 109 -5.40 1.28 -0.62
N ARG A 110 -5.98 2.46 -0.84
CA ARG A 110 -7.45 2.61 -0.84
C ARG A 110 -8.08 1.74 -1.92
N ALA A 111 -7.62 1.85 -3.16
CA ALA A 111 -8.13 1.06 -4.27
C ALA A 111 -7.92 -0.45 -4.07
N LEU A 112 -6.79 -0.86 -3.49
CA LEU A 112 -6.53 -2.26 -3.17
C LEU A 112 -7.45 -2.79 -2.07
N ILE A 113 -7.70 -2.01 -1.02
CA ILE A 113 -8.67 -2.38 0.02
C ILE A 113 -10.07 -2.51 -0.58
N ASP A 114 -10.48 -1.55 -1.41
CA ASP A 114 -11.77 -1.61 -2.09
C ASP A 114 -11.89 -2.89 -2.93
N TYR A 115 -10.82 -3.30 -3.63
CA TYR A 115 -10.77 -4.57 -4.36
C TYR A 115 -10.87 -5.79 -3.44
N LEU A 116 -10.20 -5.79 -2.28
CA LEU A 116 -10.17 -6.92 -1.35
C LEU A 116 -11.48 -7.09 -0.56
N GLU A 117 -12.26 -6.02 -0.40
CA GLU A 117 -13.54 -6.04 0.32
C GLU A 117 -14.72 -6.53 -0.54
N HIS A 118 -14.58 -6.56 -1.87
CA HIS A 118 -15.60 -6.96 -2.87
C HIS A 118 -15.30 -8.31 -3.53
#